data_AF-A0A318SBC3-F1
#
_entry.id   AF-A0A318SBC3-F1
#
_cell.length_a   1.000
_cell.length_b   1.000
_cell.length_c   1.000
_cell.angle_alpha   90.00
_cell.angle_beta   90.00
_cell.angle_gamma   90.00
#
_symmetry.space_group_name_H-M   'P 1'
#
loop_
_entity.id
_entity.type
_entity.pdbx_description
1 polymer ?
#
loop_
_entity_poly.entity_id
_entity_poly.type
_entity_poly.pdbx_seq_one_letter_code
_entity_poly.pdbx_strand_id
1 'polypeptide(L)'
;MKWPLALLAPLFGGCFLLPPAERENGTVLLGVRIHYVMTSAAAFDFCPADRVGCSVPLGSVCFVQIDRAYFEKGTPWQKVNVVAHEVGHCLNLRRLGLSSGGFHDEGKRWGRYYADPSEGFAEAYARTYIRRCGLDLDSLGWMNRRGSCALPDPKSVTPTSVESLGL
;
A
#
# COMPACT_ATOMS: atom_id res chain seq x y z
N MET A 1 -10.80 -31.89 -56.35
CA MET A 1 -11.01 -31.80 -54.89
C MET A 1 -9.86 -30.99 -54.30
N LYS A 2 -10.13 -29.76 -53.84
CA LYS A 2 -9.15 -28.83 -53.28
C LYS A 2 -9.56 -28.55 -51.84
N TRP A 3 -8.71 -28.89 -50.87
CA TRP A 3 -8.88 -28.52 -49.47
C TRP A 3 -8.09 -27.23 -49.21
N PRO A 4 -8.67 -26.19 -48.59
CA PRO A 4 -7.89 -25.04 -48.17
C PRO A 4 -7.24 -25.33 -46.81
N LEU A 5 -5.92 -25.14 -46.72
CA LEU A 5 -5.23 -25.00 -45.44
C LEU A 5 -5.65 -23.67 -44.82
N ALA A 6 -6.33 -23.73 -43.67
CA ALA A 6 -6.57 -22.58 -42.83
C ALA A 6 -5.29 -22.26 -42.04
N LEU A 7 -4.77 -21.04 -42.25
CA LEU A 7 -3.74 -20.43 -41.41
C LEU A 7 -4.30 -20.17 -40.00
N LEU A 8 -3.79 -20.90 -39.00
CA LEU A 8 -3.92 -20.50 -37.60
C LEU A 8 -2.97 -19.33 -37.33
N ALA A 9 -3.53 -18.14 -37.13
CA ALA A 9 -2.81 -17.04 -36.52
C ALA A 9 -2.69 -17.28 -35.00
N PRO A 10 -1.50 -17.10 -34.38
CA PRO A 10 -1.37 -17.18 -32.93
C PRO A 10 -1.93 -15.90 -32.32
N LEU A 11 -2.99 -16.04 -31.51
CA LEU A 11 -3.44 -14.98 -30.61
C LEU A 11 -2.35 -14.81 -29.55
N PHE A 12 -1.50 -13.80 -29.73
CA PHE A 12 -0.60 -13.32 -28.69
C PHE A 12 -1.44 -12.85 -27.50
N GLY A 13 -1.52 -13.70 -26.48
CA GLY A 13 -2.11 -13.39 -25.18
C GLY A 13 -1.31 -12.30 -24.49
N GLY A 14 -1.65 -11.05 -24.76
CA GLY A 14 -1.29 -9.93 -23.91
C GLY A 14 -1.96 -10.12 -22.56
N CYS A 15 -1.22 -10.61 -21.57
CA CYS A 15 -1.62 -10.57 -20.17
C CYS A 15 -1.55 -9.10 -19.71
N PHE A 16 -2.49 -8.29 -20.19
CA PHE A 16 -2.67 -6.93 -19.72
C PHE A 16 -3.08 -7.02 -18.26
N LEU A 17 -2.29 -6.38 -17.40
CA LEU A 17 -2.67 -6.04 -16.04
C LEU A 17 -3.89 -5.12 -16.11
N LEU A 18 -5.07 -5.70 -16.29
CA LEU A 18 -6.32 -4.96 -16.28
C LEU A 18 -6.39 -4.23 -14.93
N PRO A 19 -6.67 -2.92 -14.93
CA PRO A 19 -7.00 -2.24 -13.69
C PRO A 19 -8.17 -2.98 -13.02
N PRO A 20 -8.24 -2.98 -11.69
CA PRO A 20 -9.40 -3.51 -10.99
C PRO A 20 -10.68 -2.87 -11.55
N ALA A 21 -11.76 -3.66 -11.61
CA ALA A 21 -13.02 -3.17 -12.16
C ALA A 21 -13.48 -1.92 -11.39
N GLU A 22 -14.22 -0.98 -12.01
CA GLU A 22 -14.66 0.28 -11.35
C GLU A 22 -15.42 0.07 -10.02
N ARG A 23 -15.95 -1.13 -9.78
CA ARG A 23 -16.64 -1.52 -8.53
C ARG A 23 -15.73 -2.18 -7.48
N GLU A 24 -14.51 -2.57 -7.83
CA GLU A 24 -13.55 -3.13 -6.90
C GLU A 24 -12.77 -1.98 -6.28
N ASN A 25 -12.84 -1.78 -4.96
CA ASN A 25 -12.04 -0.77 -4.26
C ASN A 25 -10.53 -1.11 -4.31
N GLY A 26 -9.88 -1.05 -5.46
CA GLY A 26 -8.47 -1.33 -5.65
C GLY A 26 -7.75 -0.43 -6.64
N THR A 27 -6.44 -0.43 -6.55
CA THR A 27 -5.54 0.38 -7.38
C THR A 27 -4.27 -0.41 -7.68
N VAL A 28 -3.42 0.14 -8.55
CA VAL A 28 -2.05 -0.34 -8.73
C VAL A 28 -1.10 0.78 -8.36
N LEU A 29 -0.43 0.65 -7.22
CA LEU A 29 0.57 1.62 -6.77
C LEU A 29 1.96 1.03 -6.97
N LEU A 30 2.79 1.71 -7.76
CA LEU A 30 4.17 1.29 -8.00
C LEU A 30 4.23 -0.21 -8.36
N GLY A 31 3.37 -0.71 -9.24
CA GLY A 31 3.35 -2.12 -9.66
C GLY A 31 2.78 -3.12 -8.64
N VAL A 32 2.25 -2.68 -7.51
CA VAL A 32 1.57 -3.51 -6.51
C VAL A 32 0.06 -3.30 -6.60
N ARG A 33 -0.70 -4.39 -6.79
CA ARG A 33 -2.17 -4.33 -6.75
C ARG A 33 -2.62 -4.26 -5.29
N ILE A 34 -3.34 -3.20 -4.95
CA ILE A 34 -3.87 -2.95 -3.59
C ILE A 34 -5.39 -2.96 -3.65
N HIS A 35 -6.04 -3.62 -2.70
CA HIS A 35 -7.50 -3.55 -2.50
C HIS A 35 -7.81 -3.04 -1.10
N TYR A 36 -8.59 -1.97 -1.01
CA TYR A 36 -9.04 -1.36 0.22
C TYR A 36 -10.34 -1.97 0.72
N VAL A 37 -10.37 -2.29 2.00
CA VAL A 37 -11.55 -2.78 2.72
C VAL A 37 -11.76 -1.92 3.95
N MET A 38 -12.90 -1.26 4.04
CA MET A 38 -13.28 -0.50 5.23
C MET A 38 -14.29 -1.30 6.04
N THR A 39 -13.85 -1.83 7.18
CA THR A 39 -14.60 -2.77 8.02
C THR A 39 -14.37 -2.45 9.50
N SER A 40 -14.95 -3.19 10.44
CA SER A 40 -14.60 -3.04 11.86
C SER A 40 -13.25 -3.73 12.16
N ALA A 41 -12.48 -3.20 13.10
CA ALA A 41 -11.24 -3.85 13.55
C ALA A 41 -11.46 -5.31 14.02
N ALA A 42 -12.63 -5.61 14.60
CA ALA A 42 -13.00 -6.98 15.00
C ALA A 42 -13.16 -7.95 13.82
N ALA A 43 -13.29 -7.44 12.59
CA ALA A 43 -13.37 -8.23 11.37
C ALA A 43 -12.02 -8.29 10.63
N PHE A 44 -10.93 -7.82 11.24
CA PHE A 44 -9.59 -8.03 10.73
C PHE A 44 -9.20 -9.50 10.94
N ASP A 45 -9.58 -10.35 9.98
CA ASP A 45 -9.44 -11.82 10.03
C ASP A 45 -8.06 -12.28 10.56
N PHE A 46 -6.98 -11.80 9.95
CA PHE A 46 -5.60 -12.23 10.24
C PHE A 46 -4.82 -11.29 11.17
N CYS A 47 -5.32 -10.10 11.44
CA CYS A 47 -4.62 -9.10 12.25
C CYS A 47 -5.26 -8.96 13.63
N PRO A 48 -4.49 -8.57 14.65
CA PRO A 48 -5.04 -8.29 15.97
C PRO A 48 -6.17 -7.24 15.91
N ALA A 49 -7.26 -7.49 16.64
CA ALA A 49 -8.44 -6.62 16.66
C ALA A 49 -8.23 -5.28 17.38
N ASP A 50 -7.05 -5.06 17.99
CA ASP A 50 -6.64 -3.80 18.60
C ASP A 50 -5.95 -2.84 17.62
N ARG A 51 -5.82 -3.24 16.34
CA ARG A 51 -5.25 -2.42 15.27
C ARG A 51 -6.33 -1.55 14.60
N VAL A 52 -5.88 -0.45 13.99
CA VAL A 52 -6.72 0.46 13.20
C VAL A 52 -6.53 0.29 11.68
N GLY A 53 -5.50 -0.47 11.29
CA GLY A 53 -5.18 -0.86 9.93
C GLY A 53 -4.55 -2.26 9.91
N CYS A 54 -4.63 -2.94 8.77
CA CYS A 54 -4.04 -4.25 8.56
C CYS A 54 -3.77 -4.48 7.07
N SER A 55 -2.57 -4.97 6.76
CA SER A 55 -2.16 -5.30 5.40
C SER A 55 -1.98 -6.81 5.24
N VAL A 56 -2.80 -7.42 4.37
CA VAL A 56 -2.81 -8.87 4.13
C VAL A 56 -2.41 -9.17 2.69
N PRO A 57 -1.23 -9.74 2.45
CA PRO A 57 -0.85 -10.17 1.11
C PRO A 57 -1.57 -11.48 0.71
N LEU A 58 -2.20 -11.49 -0.46
CA LEU A 58 -2.83 -12.69 -1.04
C LEU A 58 -2.47 -12.81 -2.52
N GLY A 59 -1.62 -13.79 -2.87
CA GLY A 59 -1.21 -14.02 -4.25
C GLY A 59 -0.40 -12.85 -4.82
N SER A 60 -0.95 -12.13 -5.80
CA SER A 60 -0.37 -10.88 -6.38
C SER A 60 -1.01 -9.60 -5.84
N VAL A 61 -1.95 -9.74 -4.91
CA VAL A 61 -2.74 -8.66 -4.32
C VAL A 61 -2.28 -8.37 -2.89
N CYS A 62 -2.43 -7.13 -2.45
CA CYS A 62 -2.37 -6.74 -1.04
C CYS A 62 -3.72 -6.15 -0.63
N PHE A 63 -4.35 -6.73 0.38
CA PHE A 63 -5.57 -6.17 0.97
C PHE A 63 -5.19 -5.23 2.10
N VAL A 64 -5.63 -3.99 2.02
CA VAL A 64 -5.50 -2.98 3.08
C VAL A 64 -6.85 -2.85 3.76
N GLN A 65 -6.95 -3.38 4.97
CA GLN A 65 -8.13 -3.30 5.81
C GLN A 65 -7.97 -2.12 6.77
N ILE A 66 -8.99 -1.26 6.86
CA ILE A 66 -8.98 -0.07 7.70
C ILE A 66 -10.20 -0.09 8.61
N ASP A 67 -10.00 0.22 9.89
CA ASP A 67 -11.09 0.29 10.86
C ASP A 67 -11.96 1.51 10.54
N ARG A 68 -13.23 1.23 10.25
CA ARG A 68 -14.22 2.23 9.86
C ARG A 68 -14.40 3.28 10.94
N ALA A 69 -14.48 2.87 12.20
CA ALA A 69 -14.73 3.80 13.30
C ALA A 69 -13.57 4.76 13.51
N TYR A 70 -12.32 4.25 13.48
CA TYR A 70 -11.13 5.07 13.47
C TYR A 70 -11.09 6.01 12.26
N PHE A 71 -11.33 5.48 11.06
CA PHE A 71 -11.23 6.27 9.84
C PHE A 71 -12.27 7.39 9.80
N GLU A 72 -13.54 7.11 10.07
CA GLU A 72 -14.61 8.12 10.02
C GLU A 72 -14.39 9.26 11.02
N LYS A 73 -13.94 8.94 12.25
CA LYS A 73 -13.68 9.91 13.33
C LYS A 73 -12.30 10.56 13.25
N GLY A 74 -11.39 10.01 12.45
CA GLY A 74 -10.02 10.46 12.36
C GLY A 74 -9.88 11.85 11.74
N THR A 75 -8.88 12.58 12.19
CA THR A 75 -8.43 13.81 11.53
C THR A 75 -7.97 13.51 10.09
N PRO A 76 -7.90 14.52 9.20
CA PRO A 76 -7.34 14.35 7.87
C PRO A 76 -5.94 13.72 7.88
N TRP A 77 -5.09 14.08 8.85
CA TRP A 77 -3.78 13.48 9.02
C TRP A 77 -3.86 11.99 9.38
N GLN A 78 -4.70 11.62 10.35
CA GLN A 78 -4.87 10.21 10.77
C GLN A 78 -5.36 9.33 9.62
N LYS A 79 -6.33 9.84 8.83
CA LYS A 79 -6.86 9.14 7.65
C LYS A 79 -5.77 8.84 6.62
N VAL A 80 -4.94 9.83 6.32
CA VAL A 80 -3.86 9.66 5.33
C VAL A 80 -2.72 8.83 5.90
N ASN A 81 -2.32 9.08 7.14
CA ASN A 81 -1.24 8.34 7.79
C ASN A 81 -1.56 6.84 7.86
N VAL A 82 -2.75 6.44 8.34
CA VAL A 82 -3.09 5.01 8.44
C VAL A 82 -3.11 4.35 7.06
N VAL A 83 -3.67 5.00 6.04
CA VAL A 83 -3.71 4.42 4.69
C VAL A 83 -2.32 4.35 4.07
N ALA A 84 -1.50 5.39 4.21
CA ALA A 84 -0.13 5.39 3.70
C ALA A 84 0.75 4.37 4.45
N HIS A 85 0.51 4.18 5.74
CA HIS A 85 1.20 3.20 6.58
C HIS A 85 0.93 1.78 6.08
N GLU A 86 -0.34 1.42 5.89
CA GLU A 86 -0.71 0.11 5.35
C GLU A 86 -0.22 -0.11 3.91
N VAL A 87 -0.26 0.93 3.07
CA VAL A 87 0.40 0.88 1.75
C VAL A 87 1.91 0.62 1.89
N GLY A 88 2.55 1.21 2.91
CA GLY A 88 3.94 0.94 3.28
C GLY A 88 4.21 -0.53 3.53
N HIS A 89 3.38 -1.22 4.33
CA HIS A 89 3.49 -2.68 4.54
C HIS A 89 3.37 -3.46 3.24
N CYS A 90 2.41 -3.13 2.37
CA CYS A 90 2.27 -3.76 1.06
C CYS A 90 3.52 -3.58 0.17
N LEU A 91 4.10 -2.38 0.16
CA LEU A 91 5.30 -2.07 -0.61
C LEU A 91 6.55 -2.73 0.00
N ASN A 92 6.66 -2.83 1.32
CA ASN A 92 7.75 -3.52 1.99
C ASN A 92 7.86 -4.97 1.50
N LEU A 93 6.74 -5.70 1.55
CA LEU A 93 6.71 -7.08 1.08
C LEU A 93 7.06 -7.19 -0.41
N ARG A 94 6.43 -6.38 -1.26
CA ARG A 94 6.47 -6.58 -2.72
C ARG A 94 7.63 -5.92 -3.43
N ARG A 95 8.20 -4.86 -2.87
CA ARG A 95 9.28 -4.09 -3.49
C ARG A 95 10.60 -4.24 -2.77
N LEU A 96 10.58 -4.56 -1.48
CA LEU A 96 11.76 -4.67 -0.64
C LEU A 96 12.02 -6.10 -0.13
N GLY A 97 11.11 -7.05 -0.39
CA GLY A 97 11.27 -8.43 0.02
C GLY A 97 11.39 -8.59 1.54
N LEU A 98 10.67 -7.76 2.31
CA LEU A 98 10.71 -7.72 3.78
C LEU A 98 12.04 -7.22 4.39
N SER A 99 12.93 -6.62 3.59
CA SER A 99 14.12 -5.95 4.14
C SER A 99 13.80 -4.67 4.92
N SER A 100 12.56 -4.20 4.87
CA SER A 100 12.09 -3.00 5.57
C SER A 100 12.97 -1.78 5.33
N GLY A 101 13.55 -1.64 4.14
CA GLY A 101 14.42 -0.51 3.80
C GLY A 101 15.69 -0.42 4.65
N GLY A 102 16.10 -1.51 5.30
CA GLY A 102 17.22 -1.54 6.24
C GLY A 102 16.88 -1.03 7.64
N PHE A 103 15.60 -0.83 7.95
CA PHE A 103 15.18 -0.51 9.32
C PHE A 103 15.45 -1.67 10.27
N HIS A 104 15.87 -1.32 11.48
CA HIS A 104 15.91 -2.14 12.67
C HIS A 104 14.91 -1.56 13.68
N ASP A 105 15.36 -0.76 14.64
CA ASP A 105 14.51 -0.15 15.67
C ASP A 105 14.42 1.38 15.58
N GLU A 106 14.92 1.99 14.50
CA GLU A 106 14.97 3.45 14.34
C GLU A 106 13.58 4.10 14.38
N GLY A 107 12.53 3.37 13.98
CA GLY A 107 11.14 3.80 14.07
C GLY A 107 10.65 4.06 15.51
N LYS A 108 11.35 3.53 16.53
CA LYS A 108 11.04 3.72 17.96
C LYS A 108 10.92 5.19 18.38
N ARG A 109 11.56 6.10 17.63
CA ARG A 109 11.42 7.56 17.77
C ARG A 109 9.98 8.07 17.67
N TRP A 110 9.10 7.37 16.95
CA TRP A 110 7.68 7.72 16.79
C TRP A 110 6.77 6.98 17.78
N GLY A 111 7.34 6.08 18.59
CA GLY A 111 6.63 5.28 19.57
C GLY A 111 7.16 3.85 19.64
N ARG A 112 6.98 3.21 20.81
CA ARG A 112 7.44 1.84 21.06
C ARG A 112 6.90 0.82 20.05
N TYR A 113 5.71 1.06 19.50
CA TYR A 113 5.09 0.19 18.50
C TYR A 113 5.94 0.07 17.21
N TYR A 114 6.56 1.17 16.79
CA TYR A 114 7.36 1.24 15.56
C TYR A 114 8.82 0.79 15.74
N ALA A 115 9.15 0.15 16.88
CA ALA A 115 10.46 -0.47 17.08
C ALA A 115 10.62 -1.78 16.30
N ASP A 116 9.52 -2.37 15.82
CA ASP A 116 9.59 -3.45 14.84
C ASP A 116 10.03 -2.89 13.47
N PRO A 117 10.96 -3.54 12.75
CA PRO A 117 11.43 -3.09 11.44
C PRO A 117 10.33 -2.80 10.42
N SER A 118 9.32 -3.67 10.32
CA SER A 118 8.25 -3.51 9.34
C SER A 118 7.35 -2.34 9.69
N GLU A 119 7.02 -2.19 10.97
CA GLU A 119 6.23 -1.06 11.48
C GLU A 119 6.99 0.26 11.35
N GLY A 120 8.30 0.26 11.62
CA GLY A 120 9.18 1.41 11.45
C GLY A 120 9.24 1.86 10.00
N PHE A 121 9.44 0.93 9.06
CA PHE A 121 9.42 1.24 7.63
C PHE A 121 8.06 1.76 7.16
N ALA A 122 6.96 1.12 7.55
CA ALA A 122 5.61 1.52 7.15
C ALA A 122 5.28 2.95 7.62
N GLU A 123 5.64 3.29 8.87
CA GLU A 123 5.45 4.63 9.40
C GLU A 123 6.39 5.66 8.74
N ALA A 124 7.65 5.28 8.47
CA ALA A 124 8.58 6.12 7.72
C ALA A 124 8.05 6.44 6.31
N TYR A 125 7.49 5.45 5.63
CA TYR A 125 6.87 5.62 4.32
C TYR A 125 5.67 6.55 4.41
N ALA A 126 4.79 6.38 5.39
CA ALA A 126 3.63 7.24 5.62
C ALA A 126 4.03 8.70 5.86
N ARG A 127 5.05 8.93 6.69
CA ARG A 127 5.58 10.27 6.97
C ARG A 127 6.25 10.90 5.76
N THR A 128 7.02 10.13 5.01
CA THR A 128 7.64 10.58 3.75
C THR A 128 6.57 10.96 2.74
N TYR A 129 5.53 10.14 2.62
CA TYR A 129 4.37 10.42 1.80
C TYR A 129 3.70 11.73 2.23
N ILE A 130 3.35 11.89 3.51
CA ILE A 130 2.66 13.10 4.00
C ILE A 130 3.51 14.35 3.80
N ARG A 131 4.82 14.27 4.02
CA ARG A 131 5.73 15.40 3.78
C ARG A 131 5.78 15.81 2.31
N ARG A 132 5.72 14.84 1.39
CA ARG A 132 5.80 15.07 -0.04
C ARG A 132 4.47 15.45 -0.68
N CYS A 133 3.39 14.80 -0.26
CA CYS A 133 2.07 14.84 -0.88
C CYS A 133 1.02 15.59 -0.03
N GLY A 134 1.39 16.06 1.15
CA GLY A 134 0.44 16.59 2.11
C GLY A 134 -0.58 15.53 2.52
N LEU A 135 -1.86 15.88 2.49
CA LEU A 135 -2.96 15.02 2.90
C LEU A 135 -3.77 14.48 1.70
N ASP A 136 -3.14 14.32 0.54
CA ASP A 136 -3.78 13.87 -0.70
C ASP A 136 -4.09 12.36 -0.71
N LEU A 137 -5.09 11.95 0.06
CA LEU A 137 -5.51 10.56 0.14
C LEU A 137 -5.76 9.87 -1.23
N ASP A 138 -6.14 10.64 -2.25
CA ASP A 138 -6.49 10.10 -3.56
C ASP A 138 -5.27 9.63 -4.35
N SER A 139 -4.09 10.20 -4.08
CA SER A 139 -2.82 9.71 -4.68
C SER A 139 -2.42 8.32 -4.17
N LEU A 140 -2.94 7.92 -3.01
CA LEU A 140 -2.82 6.55 -2.52
C LEU A 140 -3.84 5.61 -3.19
N GLY A 141 -4.61 6.05 -4.18
CA GLY A 141 -5.59 5.20 -4.86
C GLY A 141 -6.78 4.82 -3.98
N TRP A 142 -7.02 5.56 -2.90
CA TRP A 142 -8.04 5.24 -1.90
C TRP A 142 -9.41 5.10 -2.55
N MET A 143 -10.00 3.91 -2.43
CA MET A 143 -11.30 3.57 -3.01
C MET A 143 -11.40 3.95 -4.50
N ASN A 144 -10.38 3.60 -5.30
CA ASN A 144 -10.25 3.85 -6.74
C ASN A 144 -10.06 5.30 -7.16
N ARG A 145 -9.93 6.23 -6.21
CA ARG A 145 -9.70 7.64 -6.54
C ARG A 145 -8.28 7.85 -7.04
N ARG A 146 -8.07 8.93 -7.78
CA ARG A 146 -6.77 9.29 -8.35
C ARG A 146 -6.40 10.69 -7.91
N GLY A 147 -5.27 10.82 -7.23
CA GLY A 147 -4.64 12.09 -6.92
C GLY A 147 -3.54 12.44 -7.92
N SER A 148 -2.85 13.55 -7.66
CA SER A 148 -1.81 14.10 -8.55
C SER A 148 -0.39 13.97 -8.01
N CYS A 149 -0.23 13.57 -6.75
CA CYS A 149 1.08 13.41 -6.13
C CYS A 149 1.81 12.15 -6.62
N ALA A 150 3.07 12.33 -7.02
CA ALA A 150 3.97 11.22 -7.26
C ALA A 150 4.39 10.57 -5.93
N LEU A 151 4.07 9.28 -5.77
CA LEU A 151 4.41 8.51 -4.57
C LEU A 151 5.93 8.45 -4.32
N PRO A 152 6.37 8.41 -3.05
CA PRO A 152 7.77 8.15 -2.74
C PRO A 152 8.17 6.74 -3.20
N ASP A 153 9.40 6.59 -3.70
CA ASP A 153 9.96 5.28 -4.01
C ASP A 153 10.26 4.54 -2.69
N PRO A 154 9.68 3.37 -2.42
CA PRO A 154 9.94 2.63 -1.18
C PRO A 154 11.42 2.30 -0.99
N LYS A 155 12.22 2.16 -2.05
CA LYS A 155 13.68 1.93 -1.94
C LYS A 155 14.44 3.15 -1.44
N SER A 156 13.86 4.34 -1.56
CA SER A 156 14.46 5.59 -1.07
C SER A 156 14.13 5.87 0.40
N VAL A 157 13.14 5.16 0.97
CA VAL A 157 12.75 5.28 2.38
C VAL A 157 13.63 4.35 3.22
N THR A 158 14.68 4.94 3.79
CA THR A 158 15.70 4.30 4.63
C THR A 158 15.88 5.09 5.93
N PRO A 159 16.42 4.50 7.02
CA PRO A 159 16.62 5.23 8.28
C PRO A 159 17.33 6.58 8.10
N THR A 160 18.44 6.59 7.36
CA THR A 160 19.22 7.81 7.05
C THR A 160 18.41 8.82 6.26
N SER A 161 17.57 8.38 5.32
CA SER A 161 16.72 9.32 4.58
C SER A 161 15.76 10.05 5.53
N VAL A 162 15.15 9.34 6.48
CA VAL A 162 14.14 9.91 7.37
C VAL A 162 14.76 10.91 8.34
N GLU A 163 15.98 10.64 8.82
CA GLU A 163 16.81 11.59 9.57
C GLU A 163 17.09 12.86 8.78
N SER A 164 17.55 12.74 7.53
CA SER A 164 17.86 13.91 6.67
C SER A 164 16.63 14.76 6.37
N LEU A 165 15.44 14.13 6.36
CA LEU A 165 14.17 14.77 6.10
C LEU A 165 13.55 15.40 7.37
N GLY A 166 14.16 15.21 8.55
CA GLY A 166 13.61 15.70 9.82
C GLY A 166 12.28 15.04 10.20
N LEU A 167 12.06 13.81 9.72
CA LEU A 167 10.84 13.02 9.89
C LEU A 167 11.00 12.04 11.03
#